data_AF-A0A6V7TJ54-F1
#
_entry.id   AF-A0A6V7TJ54-F1
#
_cell.length_a   1.000
_cell.length_b   1.000
_cell.length_c   1.000
_cell.angle_alpha   90.00
_cell.angle_beta   90.00
_cell.angle_gamma   90.00
#
_symmetry.space_group_name_H-M   'P 1'
#
loop_
_entity.id
_entity.type
_entity.pdbx_description
1 polymer ?
#
loop_
_entity_poly.entity_id
_entity_poly.type
_entity_poly.pdbx_seq_one_letter_code
_entity_poly.pdbx_strand_id
1 'polypeptide(L)'
;MKYYILATILKRIILIKIIFFETRNFALSQTITPPCSCSNVKPNFGTNSNIPQQLCVPPLAYDQKSVWLTWNKPDNYENIADFNVYMAGKKIGSAKANSAVNTLSGPYIQNFYKNDLNNFHTKILFTTYLVTGLNPNTIYTFTVRAVDANGAESGNSNQVVVKTAENYGKIVDITTFGATGDGTTLNTQAIQKAIDSCSSSTSAFGCKVLIPKGIFLSGPLFLRSQMTFELANGAILRATSNPSKFPNQYGNTPSAFLNAYAITNIRIIGPGSIDGNGWKLSSNTTDELGKQIPVYPKGSFNTFKNLGNLAANQIIANGNNYGSRSRLFAINSVSNLHIGGGITFINPSMTTIGLGDCKNVSIISVRFQTYNINNGDGIDIGRSSNIQIIGSFFDTGDDCIAMGTGCGSNAGQGLPSNVY
;
A
#
# COMPACT_ATOMS: atom_id res chain seq x y z
N MET A 1 -35.96 39.01 57.00
CA MET A 1 -37.32 39.15 57.58
C MET A 1 -37.46 40.58 58.10
N LYS A 2 -38.57 41.29 57.83
CA LYS A 2 -39.20 42.05 58.92
C LYS A 2 -39.56 40.99 59.97
N TYR A 3 -38.73 41.01 60.99
CA TYR A 3 -38.61 40.24 62.24
C TYR A 3 -39.56 39.07 62.55
N TYR A 4 -38.93 37.93 62.90
CA TYR A 4 -38.92 37.46 64.28
C TYR A 4 -37.49 37.15 64.72
N ILE A 5 -37.17 37.60 65.93
CA ILE A 5 -35.93 37.43 66.67
C ILE A 5 -35.99 36.08 67.38
N LEU A 6 -34.91 35.29 67.36
CA LEU A 6 -34.33 34.74 68.59
C LEU A 6 -32.88 34.30 68.36
N ALA A 7 -32.03 34.76 69.26
CA ALA A 7 -30.60 34.49 69.32
C ALA A 7 -30.31 32.98 69.53
N THR A 8 -29.16 32.49 69.06
CA THR A 8 -28.01 32.16 69.91
C THR A 8 -26.88 31.51 69.09
N ILE A 9 -25.72 32.15 69.17
CA ILE A 9 -24.32 31.72 68.94
C ILE A 9 -24.10 30.19 68.85
N LEU A 10 -23.52 29.70 67.74
CA LEU A 10 -22.30 28.87 67.76
C LEU A 10 -21.68 28.70 66.35
N LYS A 11 -20.36 28.88 66.28
CA LYS A 11 -19.48 28.81 65.11
C LYS A 11 -19.65 27.51 64.29
N ARG A 12 -19.78 27.64 62.96
CA ARG A 12 -19.04 26.85 61.94
C ARG A 12 -19.38 27.35 60.53
N ILE A 13 -18.34 27.69 59.77
CA ILE A 13 -18.41 28.06 58.35
C ILE A 13 -18.92 26.83 57.57
N ILE A 14 -20.12 26.92 57.01
CA ILE A 14 -20.65 25.96 56.05
C ILE A 14 -20.34 26.52 54.67
N LEU A 15 -19.32 25.97 54.01
CA LEU A 15 -19.10 26.18 52.59
C LEU A 15 -20.05 25.23 51.84
N ILE A 16 -21.05 25.77 51.15
CA ILE A 16 -21.93 25.00 50.26
C ILE A 16 -21.08 24.56 49.07
N LYS A 17 -20.69 23.29 49.04
CA LYS A 17 -20.08 22.65 47.86
C LYS A 17 -21.21 22.05 47.04
N ILE A 18 -21.58 22.73 45.97
CA ILE A 18 -22.39 22.14 44.89
C ILE A 18 -21.56 20.98 44.33
N ILE A 19 -21.98 19.75 44.61
CA ILE A 19 -21.41 18.55 44.00
C ILE A 19 -22.03 18.43 42.61
N PHE A 20 -21.32 18.91 41.59
CA PHE A 20 -21.54 18.40 40.24
C PHE A 20 -21.12 16.92 40.25
N PHE A 21 -22.10 16.02 40.13
CA PHE A 21 -21.81 14.70 39.60
C PHE A 21 -21.50 14.89 38.11
N GLU A 22 -20.23 15.21 37.82
CA GLU A 22 -19.70 15.00 36.49
C GLU A 22 -19.65 13.47 36.31
N THR A 23 -20.68 12.90 35.71
CA THR A 23 -20.54 11.59 35.07
C THR A 23 -19.50 11.80 33.98
N ARG A 24 -18.23 11.59 34.33
CA ARG A 24 -17.19 11.37 33.34
C ARG A 24 -17.58 10.09 32.62
N ASN A 25 -18.37 10.25 31.57
CA ASN A 25 -18.24 9.39 30.41
C ASN A 25 -16.77 9.49 30.01
N PHE A 26 -15.94 8.59 30.54
CA PHE A 26 -14.73 8.16 29.88
C PHE A 26 -15.18 7.48 28.59
N ALA A 27 -15.64 8.28 27.62
CA ALA A 27 -15.43 7.93 26.25
C ALA A 27 -13.91 7.89 26.13
N LEU A 28 -13.34 6.69 26.18
CA LEU A 28 -12.01 6.39 25.69
C LEU A 28 -11.98 6.97 24.27
N SER A 29 -11.53 8.21 24.14
CA SER A 29 -11.11 8.79 22.88
C SER A 29 -10.14 7.78 22.30
N GLN A 30 -10.58 7.13 21.22
CA GLN A 30 -9.91 5.99 20.60
C GLN A 30 -8.56 6.48 20.08
N THR A 31 -7.53 6.43 20.92
CA THR A 31 -6.17 6.81 20.57
C THR A 31 -5.57 5.72 19.71
N ILE A 32 -6.00 5.67 18.45
CA ILE A 32 -5.25 5.03 17.37
C ILE A 32 -3.96 5.85 17.25
N THR A 33 -2.80 5.21 17.48
CA THR A 33 -1.51 5.85 17.20
C THR A 33 -1.52 6.37 15.76
N PRO A 34 -1.11 7.62 15.50
CA PRO A 34 -1.15 8.20 14.17
C PRO A 34 -0.44 7.30 13.14
N PRO A 35 -0.86 7.33 11.86
CA PRO A 35 -0.24 6.53 10.81
C PRO A 35 1.25 6.80 10.75
N CYS A 36 2.03 5.80 10.32
CA CYS A 36 3.47 5.94 10.15
C CYS A 36 3.82 7.28 9.50
N SER A 37 4.79 7.98 10.09
CA SER A 37 5.26 9.27 9.60
C SER A 37 6.76 9.19 9.32
N CYS A 38 7.14 9.46 8.08
CA CYS A 38 8.54 9.68 7.72
C CYS A 38 9.09 11.05 8.18
N SER A 39 8.28 11.90 8.85
CA SER A 39 8.67 13.28 9.18
C SER A 39 9.69 13.39 10.32
N ASN A 40 9.97 12.31 11.04
CA ASN A 40 10.87 12.30 12.20
C ASN A 40 12.11 11.39 12.01
N VAL A 41 12.55 11.10 10.79
CA VAL A 41 13.81 10.37 10.55
C VAL A 41 15.04 11.28 10.77
N LYS A 42 15.02 12.14 11.81
CA LYS A 42 16.28 12.66 12.32
C LYS A 42 16.92 11.53 13.11
N PRO A 43 18.15 11.11 12.77
CA PRO A 43 18.95 10.34 13.72
C PRO A 43 19.05 11.21 14.95
N ASN A 44 18.47 10.77 16.06
CA ASN A 44 18.70 11.44 17.31
C ASN A 44 20.07 10.96 17.76
N PHE A 45 21.15 11.55 17.21
CA PHE A 45 22.55 11.22 17.52
C PHE A 45 22.91 11.38 19.03
N GLY A 46 21.92 11.57 19.91
CA GLY A 46 22.05 11.75 21.34
C GLY A 46 21.68 10.54 22.19
N THR A 47 21.21 9.42 21.64
CA THR A 47 21.09 8.16 22.41
C THR A 47 21.76 7.04 21.64
N ASN A 48 22.94 6.59 22.10
CA ASN A 48 23.62 5.37 21.59
C ASN A 48 22.80 4.11 21.96
N SER A 49 21.55 4.08 21.51
CA SER A 49 20.50 3.15 21.92
C SER A 49 20.38 2.06 20.88
N ASN A 50 20.26 0.82 21.37
CA ASN A 50 19.88 -0.36 20.59
C ASN A 50 18.35 -0.57 20.56
N ILE A 51 17.56 0.42 21.01
CA ILE A 51 16.10 0.34 21.08
C ILE A 51 15.47 0.74 19.74
N PRO A 52 14.63 -0.12 19.12
CA PRO A 52 13.93 0.21 17.87
C PRO A 52 13.10 1.49 18.00
N GLN A 53 13.10 2.31 16.96
CA GLN A 53 12.45 3.62 16.97
C GLN A 53 11.24 3.64 16.03
N GLN A 54 10.25 4.48 16.34
CA GLN A 54 9.10 4.76 15.46
C GLN A 54 8.35 3.51 15.00
N LEU A 55 8.07 2.58 15.93
CA LEU A 55 7.09 1.54 15.67
C LEU A 55 5.77 2.19 15.27
N CYS A 56 5.18 1.74 14.16
CA CYS A 56 3.94 2.27 13.61
C CYS A 56 3.22 1.26 12.71
N VAL A 57 1.97 1.57 12.35
CA VAL A 57 1.19 0.86 11.32
C VAL A 57 1.27 1.66 10.02
N PRO A 58 1.77 1.09 8.91
CA PRO A 58 1.78 1.75 7.61
C PRO A 58 0.36 2.18 7.20
N PRO A 59 0.20 3.29 6.43
CA PRO A 59 -1.11 3.78 6.00
C PRO A 59 -2.01 2.67 5.45
N LEU A 60 -3.14 2.42 6.12
CA LEU A 60 -4.16 1.41 5.76
C LEU A 60 -3.66 -0.04 5.62
N ALA A 61 -2.50 -0.37 6.17
CA ALA A 61 -1.93 -1.71 6.15
C ALA A 61 -2.44 -2.58 7.30
N TYR A 62 -3.77 -2.60 7.49
CA TYR A 62 -4.46 -3.45 8.44
C TYR A 62 -5.83 -3.82 7.86
N ASP A 63 -6.47 -4.81 8.46
CA ASP A 63 -7.85 -5.19 8.18
C ASP A 63 -8.51 -5.73 9.46
N GLN A 64 -9.54 -6.55 9.29
CA GLN A 64 -10.28 -7.12 10.41
C GLN A 64 -9.51 -8.18 11.19
N LYS A 65 -8.50 -8.80 10.57
CA LYS A 65 -7.81 -9.99 11.09
C LYS A 65 -6.30 -9.85 11.12
N SER A 66 -5.77 -8.76 10.57
CA SER A 66 -4.34 -8.56 10.45
C SER A 66 -3.91 -7.10 10.55
N VAL A 67 -2.67 -6.89 10.97
CA VAL A 67 -2.01 -5.59 11.05
C VAL A 67 -0.56 -5.75 10.60
N TRP A 68 -0.10 -4.92 9.68
CA TRP A 68 1.31 -4.74 9.41
C TRP A 68 1.92 -3.76 10.40
N LEU A 69 3.09 -4.11 10.91
CA LEU A 69 3.93 -3.26 11.73
C LEU A 69 5.23 -2.96 10.99
N THR A 70 5.76 -1.75 11.17
CA THR A 70 7.11 -1.38 10.73
C THR A 70 7.75 -0.44 11.74
N TRP A 71 9.08 -0.39 11.76
CA TRP A 71 9.87 0.49 12.63
C TRP A 71 11.18 0.88 11.95
N ASN A 72 11.85 1.88 12.51
CA ASN A 72 13.21 2.23 12.15
C ASN A 72 14.20 1.36 12.93
N LYS A 73 15.31 1.02 12.29
CA LYS A 73 16.48 0.49 12.99
C LYS A 73 16.91 1.48 14.08
N PRO A 74 17.41 1.01 15.23
CA PRO A 74 18.05 1.88 16.23
C PRO A 74 19.27 2.58 15.66
N ASP A 75 19.80 3.59 16.37
CA ASP A 75 21.03 4.29 15.98
C ASP A 75 22.26 3.35 16.05
N ASN A 76 22.32 2.48 17.06
CA ASN A 76 23.32 1.42 17.16
C ASN A 76 22.71 0.07 16.79
N TYR A 77 23.08 -0.45 15.62
CA TYR A 77 22.55 -1.70 15.08
C TYR A 77 23.62 -2.69 14.59
N GLU A 78 24.91 -2.42 14.82
CA GLU A 78 26.00 -3.26 14.31
C GLU A 78 25.92 -4.71 14.84
N ASN A 79 25.53 -4.86 16.11
CA ASN A 79 25.43 -6.17 16.77
C ASN A 79 24.01 -6.77 16.76
N ILE A 80 23.05 -6.10 16.12
CA ILE A 80 21.67 -6.59 16.07
C ILE A 80 21.58 -7.68 14.99
N ALA A 81 21.02 -8.82 15.37
CA ALA A 81 20.80 -9.95 14.48
C ALA A 81 19.33 -10.07 14.03
N ASP A 82 18.37 -9.59 14.85
CA ASP A 82 16.94 -9.67 14.57
C ASP A 82 16.13 -8.69 15.44
N PHE A 83 14.80 -8.73 15.28
CA PHE A 83 13.85 -8.06 16.16
C PHE A 83 12.76 -9.03 16.61
N ASN A 84 12.33 -8.91 17.86
CA ASN A 84 11.17 -9.63 18.39
C ASN A 84 10.00 -8.66 18.56
N VAL A 85 8.82 -9.09 18.13
CA VAL A 85 7.56 -8.35 18.28
C VAL A 85 6.78 -8.90 19.46
N TYR A 86 6.18 -7.98 20.21
CA TYR A 86 5.40 -8.26 21.41
C TYR A 86 3.99 -7.70 21.24
N MET A 87 2.99 -8.49 21.64
CA MET A 87 1.57 -8.09 21.70
C MET A 87 1.12 -8.15 23.15
N ALA A 88 0.66 -7.03 23.71
CA ALA A 88 0.30 -6.90 25.13
C ALA A 88 1.40 -7.46 26.07
N GLY A 89 2.67 -7.20 25.75
CA GLY A 89 3.82 -7.66 26.54
C GLY A 89 4.24 -9.12 26.34
N LYS A 90 3.50 -9.92 25.55
CA LYS A 90 3.86 -11.30 25.20
C LYS A 90 4.57 -11.35 23.85
N LYS A 91 5.73 -12.02 23.77
CA LYS A 91 6.45 -12.25 22.50
C LYS A 91 5.57 -13.04 21.54
N ILE A 92 5.36 -12.52 20.34
CA ILE A 92 4.60 -13.18 19.26
C ILE A 92 5.49 -13.73 18.14
N GLY A 93 6.74 -13.27 18.02
CA GLY A 93 7.71 -13.89 17.13
C GLY A 93 8.85 -12.97 16.69
N SER A 94 9.69 -13.51 15.81
CA SER A 94 10.83 -12.82 15.19
C SER A 94 10.41 -12.14 13.88
N ALA A 95 10.97 -10.96 13.61
CA ALA A 95 10.76 -10.21 12.37
C ALA A 95 11.37 -10.93 11.16
N LYS A 96 12.57 -11.50 11.30
CA LYS A 96 13.20 -12.32 10.26
C LYS A 96 12.34 -13.54 9.88
N ALA A 97 11.87 -14.30 10.86
CA ALA A 97 11.04 -15.49 10.62
C ALA A 97 9.68 -15.12 10.00
N ASN A 98 9.05 -14.05 10.49
CA ASN A 98 7.79 -13.56 9.95
C ASN A 98 7.93 -13.06 8.50
N SER A 99 8.95 -12.24 8.23
CA SER A 99 9.18 -11.68 6.90
C SER A 99 9.53 -12.74 5.86
N ALA A 100 10.23 -13.80 6.28
CA ALA A 100 10.56 -14.95 5.42
C ALA A 100 9.33 -15.59 4.74
N VAL A 101 8.18 -15.56 5.40
CA VAL A 101 6.98 -16.25 4.95
C VAL A 101 5.88 -15.29 4.50
N ASN A 102 5.81 -14.10 5.09
CA ASN A 102 4.72 -13.16 4.87
C ASN A 102 5.05 -12.03 3.88
N THR A 103 6.31 -11.92 3.44
CA THR A 103 6.70 -10.98 2.39
C THR A 103 7.10 -11.73 1.13
N LEU A 104 6.85 -11.12 -0.03
CA LEU A 104 7.26 -11.70 -1.31
C LEU A 104 8.77 -11.70 -1.52
N SER A 105 9.51 -10.73 -0.96
CA SER A 105 10.97 -10.68 -1.06
C SER A 105 11.70 -11.57 -0.05
N GLY A 106 11.08 -11.91 1.08
CA GLY A 106 11.70 -12.68 2.17
C GLY A 106 12.41 -13.96 1.71
N PRO A 107 11.76 -14.86 0.97
CA PRO A 107 12.39 -16.08 0.46
C PRO A 107 13.59 -15.82 -0.46
N TYR A 108 13.54 -14.77 -1.29
CA TYR A 108 14.62 -14.40 -2.21
C TYR A 108 15.83 -13.84 -1.45
N ILE A 109 15.59 -12.96 -0.47
CA ILE A 109 16.63 -12.44 0.41
C ILE A 109 17.33 -13.58 1.16
N GLN A 110 16.58 -14.57 1.66
CA GLN A 110 17.17 -15.73 2.31
C GLN A 110 18.01 -16.57 1.35
N ASN A 111 17.51 -16.79 0.13
CA ASN A 111 18.22 -17.56 -0.88
C ASN A 111 19.51 -16.88 -1.34
N PHE A 112 19.49 -15.55 -1.48
CA PHE A 112 20.67 -14.74 -1.78
C PHE A 112 21.82 -15.02 -0.80
N TYR A 113 21.54 -15.07 0.50
CA TYR A 113 22.56 -15.32 1.51
C TYR A 113 23.00 -16.77 1.64
N LYS A 114 22.33 -17.75 1.02
CA LYS A 114 22.77 -19.17 1.06
C LYS A 114 24.13 -19.37 0.38
N ASN A 115 24.44 -18.53 -0.60
CA ASN A 115 25.68 -18.61 -1.38
C ASN A 115 26.72 -17.56 -0.93
N ASP A 116 26.50 -16.91 0.22
CA ASP A 116 27.40 -15.88 0.74
C ASP A 116 28.62 -16.50 1.41
N LEU A 117 29.67 -16.73 0.63
CA LEU A 117 30.95 -17.24 1.11
C LEU A 117 31.67 -16.17 1.95
N ASN A 118 32.26 -16.60 3.07
CA ASN A 118 33.08 -15.77 3.96
C ASN A 118 32.35 -14.54 4.57
N ASN A 119 31.01 -14.55 4.64
CA ASN A 119 30.21 -13.42 5.12
C ASN A 119 30.54 -12.11 4.40
N PHE A 120 30.78 -12.18 3.09
CA PHE A 120 31.12 -11.01 2.28
C PHE A 120 29.96 -10.02 2.21
N HIS A 121 28.72 -10.52 2.09
CA HIS A 121 27.55 -9.65 1.98
C HIS A 121 27.06 -9.14 3.34
N THR A 122 26.75 -7.84 3.39
CA THR A 122 26.06 -7.24 4.53
C THR A 122 24.71 -7.92 4.74
N LYS A 123 24.48 -8.42 5.96
CA LYS A 123 23.20 -9.00 6.35
C LYS A 123 22.21 -7.88 6.68
N ILE A 124 21.16 -7.75 5.89
CA ILE A 124 20.10 -6.78 6.18
C ILE A 124 19.23 -7.28 7.33
N LEU A 125 18.63 -6.33 8.06
CA LEU A 125 17.65 -6.60 9.10
C LEU A 125 16.24 -6.42 8.56
N PHE A 126 15.32 -7.27 9.02
CA PHE A 126 13.90 -7.14 8.70
C PHE A 126 13.23 -6.22 9.71
N THR A 127 12.67 -5.11 9.24
CA THR A 127 12.03 -4.09 10.08
C THR A 127 10.51 -4.06 9.95
N THR A 128 9.92 -5.21 9.58
CA THR A 128 8.47 -5.35 9.42
C THR A 128 7.98 -6.67 10.02
N TYR A 129 6.70 -6.71 10.35
CA TYR A 129 6.03 -7.88 10.88
C TYR A 129 4.54 -7.84 10.52
N LEU A 130 4.02 -8.93 9.95
CA LEU A 130 2.58 -9.13 9.77
C LEU A 130 2.02 -9.89 10.98
N VAL A 131 1.17 -9.22 11.74
CA VAL A 131 0.37 -9.86 12.80
C VAL A 131 -0.92 -10.37 12.16
N THR A 132 -1.26 -11.64 12.37
CA THR A 132 -2.47 -12.29 11.85
C THR A 132 -3.26 -12.95 12.98
N GLY A 133 -4.47 -13.45 12.67
CA GLY A 133 -5.33 -14.13 13.63
C GLY A 133 -5.98 -13.18 14.64
N LEU A 134 -6.08 -11.89 14.30
CA LEU A 134 -6.75 -10.89 15.12
C LEU A 134 -8.28 -10.96 14.95
N ASN A 135 -8.99 -10.37 15.90
CA ASN A 135 -10.44 -10.23 15.87
C ASN A 135 -10.85 -8.89 15.26
N PRO A 136 -11.98 -8.81 14.53
CA PRO A 136 -12.50 -7.55 14.02
C PRO A 136 -12.79 -6.55 15.14
N ASN A 137 -12.71 -5.25 14.84
CA ASN A 137 -13.08 -4.15 15.75
C ASN A 137 -12.41 -4.18 17.13
N THR A 138 -11.22 -4.76 17.24
CA THR A 138 -10.56 -5.05 18.53
C THR A 138 -9.28 -4.24 18.67
N ILE A 139 -9.03 -3.71 19.87
CA ILE A 139 -7.83 -2.92 20.19
C ILE A 139 -6.69 -3.86 20.60
N TYR A 140 -5.52 -3.64 20.01
CA TYR A 140 -4.28 -4.34 20.31
C TYR A 140 -3.15 -3.35 20.60
N THR A 141 -2.19 -3.77 21.42
CA THR A 141 -0.99 -3.01 21.73
C THR A 141 0.26 -3.78 21.32
N PHE A 142 1.22 -3.08 20.71
CA PHE A 142 2.45 -3.67 20.20
C PHE A 142 3.69 -2.90 20.64
N THR A 143 4.78 -3.64 20.89
CA THR A 143 6.14 -3.13 21.06
C THR A 143 7.13 -4.02 20.33
N VAL A 144 8.32 -3.51 20.02
CA VAL A 144 9.41 -4.25 19.38
C VAL A 144 10.67 -4.11 20.20
N ARG A 145 11.49 -5.16 20.22
CA ARG A 145 12.83 -5.18 20.82
C ARG A 145 13.84 -5.65 19.79
N ALA A 146 15.02 -5.04 19.79
CA ALA A 146 16.16 -5.57 19.06
C ALA A 146 16.71 -6.80 19.76
N VAL A 147 17.32 -7.71 19.00
CA VAL A 147 17.90 -8.96 19.48
C VAL A 147 19.31 -9.07 18.91
N ASP A 148 20.30 -9.28 19.78
CA ASP A 148 21.68 -9.53 19.34
C ASP A 148 21.91 -11.00 18.95
N ALA A 149 23.13 -11.33 18.49
CA ALA A 149 23.50 -12.68 18.09
C ALA A 149 23.43 -13.72 19.23
N ASN A 150 23.51 -13.28 20.49
CA ASN A 150 23.41 -14.14 21.68
C ASN A 150 21.97 -14.27 22.18
N GLY A 151 21.01 -13.59 21.55
CA GLY A 151 19.61 -13.58 21.94
C GLY A 151 19.27 -12.55 23.03
N ALA A 152 20.20 -11.68 23.42
CA ALA A 152 19.92 -10.62 24.37
C ALA A 152 19.06 -9.54 23.72
N GLU A 153 18.06 -9.05 24.47
CA GLU A 153 17.11 -8.06 23.97
C GLU A 153 17.38 -6.66 24.48
N SER A 154 17.09 -5.66 23.64
CA SER A 154 17.01 -4.27 24.08
C SER A 154 15.72 -3.96 24.85
N GLY A 155 15.59 -2.71 25.32
CA GLY A 155 14.33 -2.19 25.84
C GLY A 155 13.22 -2.13 24.79
N ASN A 156 11.98 -1.94 25.24
CA ASN A 156 10.84 -1.77 24.34
C ASN A 156 10.98 -0.49 23.50
N SER A 157 10.61 -0.58 22.22
CA SER A 157 10.26 0.59 21.40
C SER A 157 9.11 1.41 22.01
N ASN A 158 8.75 2.52 21.36
CA ASN A 158 7.44 3.12 21.60
C ASN A 158 6.31 2.09 21.42
N GLN A 159 5.24 2.23 22.20
CA GLN A 159 4.05 1.40 22.05
C GLN A 159 3.18 1.93 20.91
N VAL A 160 2.61 0.99 20.14
CA VAL A 160 1.56 1.26 19.17
C VAL A 160 0.26 0.67 19.67
N VAL A 161 -0.80 1.47 19.62
CA VAL A 161 -2.19 1.04 19.88
C VAL A 161 -2.95 1.10 18.56
N VAL A 162 -3.51 -0.03 18.14
CA VAL A 162 -4.26 -0.15 16.89
C VAL A 162 -5.58 -0.83 17.13
N LYS A 163 -6.62 -0.34 16.46
CA LYS A 163 -7.92 -1.02 16.38
C LYS A 163 -8.03 -1.67 15.01
N THR A 164 -8.24 -2.99 14.96
CA THR A 164 -8.53 -3.68 13.69
C THR A 164 -9.82 -3.15 13.07
N ALA A 165 -9.94 -3.29 11.76
CA ALA A 165 -11.13 -2.84 11.06
C ALA A 165 -12.38 -3.63 11.48
N GLU A 166 -13.55 -3.03 11.30
CA GLU A 166 -14.81 -3.76 11.30
C GLU A 166 -14.93 -4.62 10.04
N ASN A 167 -15.80 -5.64 10.10
CA ASN A 167 -16.17 -6.38 8.90
C ASN A 167 -16.65 -5.43 7.81
N TYR A 168 -16.35 -5.78 6.56
CA TYR A 168 -16.80 -4.98 5.42
C TYR A 168 -18.32 -4.81 5.47
N GLY A 169 -18.76 -3.55 5.51
CA GLY A 169 -20.20 -3.24 5.53
C GLY A 169 -20.89 -3.70 4.24
N LYS A 170 -20.17 -3.65 3.11
CA LYS A 170 -20.63 -4.13 1.81
C LYS A 170 -19.49 -4.81 1.05
N ILE A 171 -19.77 -6.02 0.55
CA ILE A 171 -18.91 -6.71 -0.43
C ILE A 171 -19.66 -6.71 -1.76
N VAL A 172 -19.00 -6.20 -2.80
CA VAL A 172 -19.54 -5.97 -4.13
C VAL A 172 -18.78 -6.86 -5.10
N ASP A 173 -19.32 -8.05 -5.37
CA ASP A 173 -18.77 -8.95 -6.39
C ASP A 173 -19.13 -8.44 -7.78
N ILE A 174 -18.13 -8.23 -8.64
CA ILE A 174 -18.34 -7.68 -10.00
C ILE A 174 -19.25 -8.56 -10.88
N THR A 175 -19.36 -9.85 -10.60
CA THR A 175 -20.22 -10.77 -11.35
C THR A 175 -21.70 -10.47 -11.15
N THR A 176 -22.07 -9.90 -10.00
CA THR A 176 -23.44 -9.42 -9.73
C THR A 176 -23.83 -8.20 -10.58
N PHE A 177 -22.84 -7.55 -11.22
CA PHE A 177 -23.01 -6.45 -12.17
C PHE A 177 -22.90 -6.91 -13.63
N GLY A 178 -22.84 -8.22 -13.88
CA GLY A 178 -22.75 -8.82 -15.22
C GLY A 178 -21.32 -9.02 -15.74
N ALA A 179 -20.29 -8.89 -14.89
CA ALA A 179 -18.93 -9.18 -15.31
C ALA A 179 -18.73 -10.70 -15.54
N THR A 180 -18.11 -11.06 -16.66
CA THR A 180 -17.82 -12.44 -17.06
C THR A 180 -16.31 -12.65 -17.17
N GLY A 181 -15.80 -13.66 -16.45
CA GLY A 181 -14.37 -13.96 -16.33
C GLY A 181 -13.80 -14.89 -17.42
N ASP A 182 -14.27 -14.74 -18.67
CA ASP A 182 -13.95 -15.60 -19.82
C ASP A 182 -12.69 -15.17 -20.61
N GLY A 183 -12.12 -14.01 -20.28
CA GLY A 183 -10.98 -13.42 -20.97
C GLY A 183 -11.31 -12.69 -22.27
N THR A 184 -12.59 -12.66 -22.68
CA THR A 184 -13.03 -12.12 -23.98
C THR A 184 -14.12 -11.05 -23.85
N THR A 185 -15.02 -11.19 -22.88
CA THR A 185 -16.09 -10.23 -22.60
C THR A 185 -15.50 -8.92 -22.07
N LEU A 186 -15.87 -7.78 -22.66
CA LEU A 186 -15.42 -6.47 -22.18
C LEU A 186 -16.25 -6.04 -20.96
N ASN A 187 -15.65 -6.12 -19.78
CA ASN A 187 -16.29 -5.95 -18.48
C ASN A 187 -16.29 -4.52 -17.93
N THR A 188 -15.78 -3.54 -18.69
CA THR A 188 -15.55 -2.17 -18.20
C THR A 188 -16.76 -1.58 -17.50
N GLN A 189 -17.95 -1.69 -18.10
CA GLN A 189 -19.17 -1.12 -17.55
C GLN A 189 -19.63 -1.84 -16.28
N ALA A 190 -19.54 -3.17 -16.25
CA ALA A 190 -19.93 -3.97 -15.09
C ALA A 190 -19.02 -3.66 -13.89
N ILE A 191 -17.70 -3.62 -14.11
CA ILE A 191 -16.73 -3.35 -13.06
C ILE A 191 -16.84 -1.89 -12.57
N GLN A 192 -17.01 -0.93 -13.49
CA GLN A 192 -17.18 0.47 -13.10
C GLN A 192 -18.47 0.69 -12.29
N LYS A 193 -19.59 0.03 -12.66
CA LYS A 193 -20.83 0.07 -11.85
C LYS A 193 -20.61 -0.51 -10.45
N ALA A 194 -19.86 -1.60 -10.33
CA ALA A 194 -19.51 -2.17 -9.02
C ALA A 194 -18.73 -1.15 -8.17
N ILE A 195 -17.72 -0.50 -8.74
CA ILE A 195 -16.95 0.57 -8.09
C ILE A 195 -17.83 1.75 -7.68
N ASP A 196 -18.68 2.25 -8.59
CA ASP A 196 -19.54 3.40 -8.32
C ASP A 196 -20.60 3.10 -7.25
N SER A 197 -20.97 1.83 -7.06
CA SER A 197 -21.87 1.39 -5.99
C SER A 197 -21.28 1.50 -4.57
N CYS A 198 -20.00 1.86 -4.45
CA CYS A 198 -19.30 2.12 -3.18
C CYS A 198 -19.31 3.60 -2.75
N SER A 199 -19.96 4.50 -3.50
CA SER A 199 -19.88 5.96 -3.29
C SER A 199 -20.39 6.49 -1.94
N SER A 200 -21.17 5.71 -1.19
CA SER A 200 -21.71 6.10 0.12
C SER A 200 -20.84 5.69 1.33
N SER A 201 -19.69 5.05 1.10
CA SER A 201 -18.83 4.56 2.17
C SER A 201 -18.10 5.71 2.88
N THR A 202 -17.92 5.58 4.21
CA THR A 202 -17.18 6.57 5.04
C THR A 202 -15.82 6.06 5.51
N SER A 203 -15.42 4.85 5.12
CA SER A 203 -14.14 4.22 5.51
C SER A 203 -13.58 3.35 4.38
N ALA A 204 -12.26 3.18 4.28
CA ALA A 204 -11.64 2.22 3.35
C ALA A 204 -12.15 0.77 3.51
N PHE A 205 -12.76 0.48 4.67
CA PHE A 205 -13.35 -0.81 5.01
C PHE A 205 -14.88 -0.85 4.88
N GLY A 206 -15.52 0.25 4.47
CA GLY A 206 -16.98 0.29 4.35
C GLY A 206 -17.49 -0.42 3.09
N CYS A 207 -16.73 -0.39 1.99
CA CYS A 207 -17.08 -1.08 0.74
C CYS A 207 -15.87 -1.81 0.13
N LYS A 208 -16.07 -3.07 -0.24
CA LYS A 208 -15.09 -3.88 -0.95
C LYS A 208 -15.61 -4.31 -2.31
N VAL A 209 -14.97 -3.89 -3.38
CA VAL A 209 -15.17 -4.45 -4.72
C VAL A 209 -14.29 -5.68 -4.86
N LEU A 210 -14.91 -6.82 -5.15
CA LEU A 210 -14.24 -8.12 -5.30
C LEU A 210 -14.20 -8.50 -6.78
N ILE A 211 -12.99 -8.71 -7.30
CA ILE A 211 -12.75 -9.43 -8.57
C ILE A 211 -12.48 -10.90 -8.21
N PRO A 212 -13.41 -11.83 -8.50
CA PRO A 212 -13.22 -13.23 -8.19
C PRO A 212 -12.26 -13.89 -9.18
N LYS A 213 -12.00 -15.19 -8.99
CA LYS A 213 -11.21 -16.00 -9.93
C LYS A 213 -11.78 -15.93 -11.35
N GLY A 214 -10.92 -15.75 -12.34
CA GLY A 214 -11.29 -15.61 -13.76
C GLY A 214 -10.45 -14.55 -14.47
N ILE A 215 -10.57 -14.45 -15.79
CA ILE A 215 -9.89 -13.41 -16.58
C ILE A 215 -10.93 -12.38 -17.01
N PHE A 216 -10.82 -11.17 -16.48
CA PHE A 216 -11.76 -10.08 -16.76
C PHE A 216 -11.10 -9.07 -17.67
N LEU A 217 -11.47 -9.08 -18.95
CA LEU A 217 -11.01 -8.08 -19.91
C LEU A 217 -11.72 -6.75 -19.63
N SER A 218 -11.00 -5.63 -19.54
CA SER A 218 -11.56 -4.31 -19.25
C SER A 218 -10.83 -3.19 -19.97
N GLY A 219 -11.53 -2.09 -20.24
CA GLY A 219 -10.91 -0.78 -20.49
C GLY A 219 -10.54 -0.10 -19.16
N PRO A 220 -10.20 1.19 -19.20
CA PRO A 220 -9.89 2.00 -18.03
C PRO A 220 -10.98 1.93 -16.96
N LEU A 221 -10.55 1.87 -15.70
CA LEU A 221 -11.40 1.95 -14.52
C LEU A 221 -10.96 3.11 -13.64
N PHE A 222 -11.93 3.73 -12.97
CA PHE A 222 -11.74 4.90 -12.12
C PHE A 222 -12.20 4.56 -10.70
N LEU A 223 -11.24 4.50 -9.78
CA LEU A 223 -11.48 4.18 -8.39
C LEU A 223 -12.15 5.36 -7.65
N ARG A 224 -12.71 5.07 -6.48
CA ARG A 224 -13.39 6.04 -5.60
C ARG A 224 -12.72 6.09 -4.23
N SER A 225 -13.04 7.12 -3.45
CA SER A 225 -12.64 7.19 -2.04
C SER A 225 -13.31 6.09 -1.21
N GLN A 226 -12.77 5.83 -0.01
CA GLN A 226 -13.39 4.97 1.01
C GLN A 226 -13.70 3.53 0.52
N MET A 227 -12.78 2.92 -0.21
CA MET A 227 -12.99 1.57 -0.76
C MET A 227 -11.78 0.65 -0.66
N THR A 228 -12.06 -0.65 -0.69
CA THR A 228 -11.09 -1.71 -1.00
C THR A 228 -11.41 -2.29 -2.38
N PHE A 229 -10.39 -2.46 -3.22
CA PHE A 229 -10.44 -3.19 -4.48
C PHE A 229 -9.61 -4.45 -4.33
N GLU A 230 -10.27 -5.61 -4.24
CA GLU A 230 -9.62 -6.90 -4.00
C GLU A 230 -9.62 -7.77 -5.26
N LEU A 231 -8.44 -8.29 -5.63
CA LEU A 231 -8.30 -9.34 -6.62
C LEU A 231 -8.06 -10.67 -5.92
N ALA A 232 -9.04 -11.56 -5.98
CA ALA A 232 -8.96 -12.87 -5.37
C ALA A 232 -7.87 -13.75 -6.02
N ASN A 233 -7.51 -14.84 -5.34
CA ASN A 233 -6.57 -15.81 -5.90
C ASN A 233 -7.08 -16.37 -7.24
N GLY A 234 -6.24 -16.30 -8.28
CA GLY A 234 -6.60 -16.69 -9.65
C GLY A 234 -7.45 -15.67 -10.41
N ALA A 235 -7.68 -14.47 -9.87
CA ALA A 235 -8.24 -13.34 -10.61
C ALA A 235 -7.16 -12.71 -11.51
N ILE A 236 -7.49 -12.44 -12.76
CA ILE A 236 -6.68 -11.64 -13.68
C ILE A 236 -7.56 -10.52 -14.23
N LEU A 237 -7.27 -9.28 -13.86
CA LEU A 237 -7.87 -8.11 -14.48
C LEU A 237 -6.97 -7.66 -15.63
N ARG A 238 -7.43 -7.83 -16.88
CA ARG A 238 -6.63 -7.61 -18.08
C ARG A 238 -7.12 -6.43 -18.90
N ALA A 239 -6.22 -5.58 -19.36
CA ALA A 239 -6.55 -4.49 -20.26
C ALA A 239 -6.96 -5.00 -21.66
N THR A 240 -7.99 -4.41 -22.24
CA THR A 240 -8.28 -4.56 -23.67
C THR A 240 -7.15 -3.96 -24.51
N SER A 241 -6.84 -4.58 -25.64
CA SER A 241 -5.87 -4.03 -26.60
C SER A 241 -6.48 -2.98 -27.54
N ASN A 242 -7.78 -2.69 -27.43
CA ASN A 242 -8.44 -1.68 -28.25
C ASN A 242 -8.12 -0.26 -27.73
N PRO A 243 -7.33 0.55 -28.47
CA PRO A 243 -6.89 1.87 -28.02
C PRO A 243 -8.06 2.85 -27.93
N SER A 244 -9.14 2.65 -28.69
CA SER A 244 -10.32 3.53 -28.66
C SER A 244 -11.08 3.47 -27.33
N LYS A 245 -10.75 2.53 -26.45
CA LYS A 245 -11.32 2.41 -25.11
C LYS A 245 -10.56 3.22 -24.06
N PHE A 246 -9.40 3.78 -24.41
CA PHE A 246 -8.56 4.58 -23.53
C PHE A 246 -8.62 6.06 -23.94
N PRO A 247 -9.52 6.87 -23.36
CA PRO A 247 -9.62 8.28 -23.69
C PRO A 247 -8.33 9.01 -23.31
N ASN A 248 -7.94 10.00 -24.11
CA ASN A 248 -6.80 10.85 -23.79
C ASN A 248 -7.14 11.78 -22.61
N GLN A 249 -6.26 11.83 -21.61
CA GLN A 249 -6.38 12.74 -20.46
C GLN A 249 -5.59 14.04 -20.68
N TYR A 250 -4.39 13.95 -21.28
CA TYR A 250 -3.52 15.11 -21.54
C TYR A 250 -2.91 15.06 -22.94
N GLY A 251 -3.41 15.91 -23.83
CA GLY A 251 -2.99 15.91 -25.23
C GLY A 251 -3.21 14.53 -25.85
N ASN A 252 -2.11 13.84 -26.18
CA ASN A 252 -2.13 12.50 -26.76
C ASN A 252 -1.86 11.37 -25.75
N THR A 253 -1.84 11.67 -24.44
CA THR A 253 -1.61 10.69 -23.38
C THR A 253 -2.92 9.99 -23.03
N PRO A 254 -3.08 8.68 -23.29
CA PRO A 254 -4.26 7.94 -22.88
C PRO A 254 -4.35 7.79 -21.36
N SER A 255 -5.56 7.60 -20.84
CA SER A 255 -5.79 7.19 -19.45
C SER A 255 -4.99 5.94 -19.09
N ALA A 256 -4.64 5.77 -17.83
CA ALA A 256 -4.10 4.51 -17.35
C ALA A 256 -5.17 3.41 -17.34
N PHE A 257 -4.75 2.16 -17.12
CA PHE A 257 -5.72 1.05 -16.98
C PHE A 257 -6.52 1.16 -15.67
N LEU A 258 -5.84 1.43 -14.55
CA LEU A 258 -6.48 1.88 -13.31
C LEU A 258 -6.16 3.34 -13.06
N ASN A 259 -7.12 4.09 -12.56
CA ASN A 259 -7.01 5.53 -12.35
C ASN A 259 -7.56 5.87 -10.95
N ALA A 260 -6.81 6.70 -10.22
CA ALA A 260 -7.21 7.25 -8.95
C ALA A 260 -6.83 8.74 -8.93
N TYR A 261 -7.81 9.63 -8.79
CA TYR A 261 -7.57 11.07 -8.86
C TYR A 261 -8.27 11.83 -7.73
N ALA A 262 -7.51 12.60 -6.94
CA ALA A 262 -8.04 13.45 -5.86
C ALA A 262 -9.01 12.72 -4.91
N ILE A 263 -8.65 11.48 -4.54
CA ILE A 263 -9.46 10.59 -3.69
C ILE A 263 -8.68 10.15 -2.45
N THR A 264 -9.38 9.63 -1.45
CA THR A 264 -8.76 9.26 -0.16
C THR A 264 -9.22 7.90 0.35
N ASN A 265 -8.36 7.30 1.17
CA ASN A 265 -8.54 6.02 1.84
C ASN A 265 -8.90 4.87 0.91
N ILE A 266 -7.90 4.41 0.17
CA ILE A 266 -8.04 3.36 -0.85
C ILE A 266 -7.13 2.20 -0.51
N ARG A 267 -7.65 0.98 -0.66
CA ARG A 267 -6.87 -0.25 -0.55
C ARG A 267 -6.98 -1.04 -1.84
N ILE A 268 -5.87 -1.56 -2.34
CA ILE A 268 -5.80 -2.41 -3.53
C ILE A 268 -5.01 -3.65 -3.13
N ILE A 269 -5.71 -4.77 -3.03
CA ILE A 269 -5.20 -5.94 -2.33
C ILE A 269 -5.52 -7.25 -3.04
N GLY A 270 -4.94 -8.32 -2.53
CA GLY A 270 -5.28 -9.69 -2.87
C GLY A 270 -4.27 -10.31 -3.84
N PRO A 271 -4.17 -11.64 -3.88
CA PRO A 271 -3.09 -12.34 -4.58
C PRO A 271 -3.32 -12.49 -6.10
N GLY A 272 -4.36 -11.89 -6.66
CA GLY A 272 -4.60 -11.87 -8.09
C GLY A 272 -3.64 -10.94 -8.86
N SER A 273 -3.85 -10.86 -10.18
CA SER A 273 -2.97 -10.12 -11.09
C SER A 273 -3.70 -9.01 -11.85
N ILE A 274 -3.01 -7.90 -12.05
CA ILE A 274 -3.40 -6.83 -12.97
C ILE A 274 -2.46 -6.88 -14.18
N ASP A 275 -3.02 -7.13 -15.35
CA ASP A 275 -2.32 -7.36 -16.61
C ASP A 275 -2.60 -6.22 -17.60
N GLY A 276 -1.57 -5.44 -17.93
CA GLY A 276 -1.69 -4.30 -18.83
C GLY A 276 -1.86 -4.66 -20.30
N ASN A 277 -1.70 -5.94 -20.66
CA ASN A 277 -1.76 -6.43 -22.04
C ASN A 277 -0.95 -5.56 -23.02
N GLY A 278 0.18 -5.03 -22.55
CA GLY A 278 0.98 -4.05 -23.29
C GLY A 278 1.75 -4.71 -24.42
N TRP A 279 2.35 -5.86 -24.15
CA TRP A 279 3.32 -6.53 -25.00
C TRP A 279 2.99 -8.01 -25.15
N LYS A 280 3.44 -8.58 -26.26
CA LYS A 280 3.45 -10.04 -26.45
C LYS A 280 4.42 -10.65 -25.46
N LEU A 281 4.11 -11.84 -24.95
CA LEU A 281 5.06 -12.61 -24.14
C LEU A 281 6.17 -13.16 -25.06
N SER A 282 7.43 -12.96 -24.70
CA SER A 282 8.56 -13.55 -25.44
C SER A 282 8.78 -15.00 -25.00
N SER A 283 8.87 -15.22 -23.70
CA SER A 283 9.08 -16.53 -23.09
C SER A 283 8.69 -16.49 -21.61
N ASN A 284 8.66 -17.66 -20.98
CA ASN A 284 8.77 -17.76 -19.52
C ASN A 284 10.16 -18.27 -19.18
N THR A 285 10.73 -17.79 -18.08
CA THR A 285 11.99 -18.31 -17.53
C THR A 285 11.80 -18.76 -16.09
N THR A 286 12.79 -19.45 -15.55
CA THR A 286 12.81 -19.91 -14.16
C THR A 286 13.69 -18.99 -13.33
N ASP A 287 13.17 -18.48 -12.21
CA ASP A 287 13.92 -17.66 -11.26
C ASP A 287 14.81 -18.50 -10.32
N GLU A 288 15.60 -17.84 -9.48
CA GLU A 288 16.54 -18.46 -8.54
C GLU A 288 15.87 -19.27 -7.41
N LEU A 289 14.54 -19.19 -7.28
CA LEU A 289 13.73 -20.02 -6.40
C LEU A 289 12.97 -21.12 -7.15
N GLY A 290 13.19 -21.28 -8.46
CA GLY A 290 12.53 -22.28 -9.29
C GLY A 290 11.14 -21.87 -9.78
N LYS A 291 10.73 -20.61 -9.65
CA LYS A 291 9.40 -20.14 -10.07
C LYS A 291 9.42 -19.66 -11.51
N GLN A 292 8.33 -19.91 -12.24
CA GLN A 292 8.16 -19.36 -13.58
C GLN A 292 7.84 -17.86 -13.53
N ILE A 293 8.59 -17.05 -14.28
CA ILE A 293 8.38 -15.62 -14.42
C ILE A 293 8.31 -15.23 -15.91
N PRO A 294 7.43 -14.28 -16.30
CA PRO A 294 7.28 -13.89 -17.69
C PRO A 294 8.44 -13.00 -18.14
N VAL A 295 8.89 -13.18 -19.38
CA VAL A 295 9.84 -12.30 -20.06
C VAL A 295 9.14 -11.68 -21.26
N TYR A 296 9.05 -10.35 -21.25
CA TYR A 296 8.54 -9.53 -22.34
C TYR A 296 9.68 -9.03 -23.23
N PRO A 297 9.39 -8.66 -24.49
CA PRO A 297 10.41 -8.16 -25.40
C PRO A 297 10.85 -6.75 -25.01
N LYS A 298 12.14 -6.47 -25.20
CA LYS A 298 12.67 -5.09 -25.14
C LYS A 298 12.21 -4.31 -26.38
N GLY A 299 11.03 -3.70 -26.26
CA GLY A 299 10.45 -2.87 -27.32
C GLY A 299 11.28 -1.61 -27.60
N SER A 300 11.12 -1.06 -28.81
CA SER A 300 11.64 0.25 -29.20
C SER A 300 10.71 0.90 -30.23
N PHE A 301 11.02 2.12 -30.64
CA PHE A 301 10.24 2.90 -31.60
C PHE A 301 10.19 2.21 -32.97
N ASN A 302 11.19 1.39 -33.26
CA ASN A 302 11.27 0.68 -34.53
C ASN A 302 10.63 -0.72 -34.45
N THR A 303 10.45 -1.26 -33.24
CA THR A 303 10.02 -2.66 -33.05
C THR A 303 8.64 -2.81 -32.40
N PHE A 304 8.06 -1.73 -31.85
CA PHE A 304 6.80 -1.79 -31.11
C PHE A 304 5.65 -2.39 -31.92
N LYS A 305 5.59 -2.14 -33.24
CA LYS A 305 4.51 -2.64 -34.11
C LYS A 305 4.41 -4.15 -34.12
N ASN A 306 5.56 -4.83 -34.03
CA ASN A 306 5.63 -6.30 -34.10
C ASN A 306 5.53 -6.95 -32.72
N LEU A 307 5.94 -6.23 -31.67
CA LEU A 307 6.13 -6.77 -30.32
C LEU A 307 5.02 -6.38 -29.35
N GLY A 308 4.31 -5.28 -29.59
CA GLY A 308 3.26 -4.77 -28.74
C GLY A 308 1.88 -5.39 -29.01
N ASN A 309 1.04 -5.37 -27.98
CA ASN A 309 -0.40 -5.57 -28.03
C ASN A 309 -1.07 -4.19 -27.88
N LEU A 310 -1.53 -3.83 -26.67
CA LEU A 310 -2.09 -2.50 -26.40
C LEU A 310 -1.07 -1.39 -26.69
N ALA A 311 0.20 -1.59 -26.33
CA ALA A 311 1.25 -0.60 -26.58
C ALA A 311 1.38 -0.27 -28.08
N ALA A 312 1.34 -1.29 -28.95
CA ALA A 312 1.42 -1.09 -30.39
C ALA A 312 0.21 -0.33 -30.92
N ASN A 313 -0.98 -0.76 -30.52
CA ASN A 313 -2.22 -0.18 -31.01
C ASN A 313 -2.37 1.29 -30.59
N GLN A 314 -1.93 1.65 -29.38
CA GLN A 314 -1.98 3.03 -28.90
C GLN A 314 -0.96 3.93 -29.60
N ILE A 315 0.28 3.47 -29.81
CA ILE A 315 1.28 4.24 -30.55
C ILE A 315 0.80 4.52 -31.98
N ILE A 316 0.21 3.53 -32.66
CA ILE A 316 -0.34 3.68 -34.01
C ILE A 316 -1.51 4.67 -34.03
N ALA A 317 -2.46 4.53 -33.10
CA ALA A 317 -3.65 5.38 -33.05
C ALA A 317 -3.35 6.85 -32.73
N ASN A 318 -2.31 7.10 -31.92
CA ASN A 318 -2.01 8.43 -31.37
C ASN A 318 -0.76 9.08 -31.99
N GLY A 319 -0.51 8.82 -33.28
CA GLY A 319 0.47 9.58 -34.07
C GLY A 319 1.94 9.19 -33.88
N ASN A 320 2.23 7.94 -33.48
CA ASN A 320 3.58 7.41 -33.26
C ASN A 320 4.40 8.19 -32.21
N ASN A 321 3.86 8.38 -31.01
CA ASN A 321 4.58 8.96 -29.89
C ASN A 321 4.68 7.96 -28.73
N TYR A 322 5.86 7.79 -28.14
CA TYR A 322 6.08 6.90 -26.99
C TYR A 322 5.25 7.27 -25.76
N GLY A 323 4.96 8.56 -25.57
CA GLY A 323 4.09 9.06 -24.50
C GLY A 323 2.62 8.69 -24.69
N SER A 324 2.26 8.13 -25.85
CA SER A 324 0.89 7.74 -26.16
C SER A 324 0.51 6.34 -25.64
N ARG A 325 1.35 5.70 -24.80
CA ARG A 325 1.04 4.41 -24.17
C ARG A 325 0.43 4.61 -22.79
N SER A 326 -0.54 3.78 -22.43
CA SER A 326 -1.12 3.79 -21.08
C SER A 326 -0.14 3.29 -20.03
N ARG A 327 -0.08 3.98 -18.89
CA ARG A 327 0.43 3.39 -17.64
C ARG A 327 -0.52 2.29 -17.17
N LEU A 328 -0.02 1.33 -16.38
CA LEU A 328 -0.92 0.36 -15.75
C LEU A 328 -1.78 1.02 -14.69
N PHE A 329 -1.18 1.91 -13.89
CA PHE A 329 -1.87 2.64 -12.84
C PHE A 329 -1.38 4.10 -12.76
N ALA A 330 -2.30 5.05 -12.89
CA ALA A 330 -2.08 6.45 -12.56
C ALA A 330 -2.81 6.81 -11.25
N ILE A 331 -2.05 7.21 -10.24
CA ILE A 331 -2.54 7.59 -8.92
C ILE A 331 -2.05 9.00 -8.66
N ASN A 332 -2.97 9.97 -8.67
CA ASN A 332 -2.60 11.36 -8.48
C ASN A 332 -3.46 12.03 -7.40
N SER A 333 -2.82 12.85 -6.57
CA SER A 333 -3.47 13.58 -5.47
C SER A 333 -4.22 12.68 -4.49
N VAL A 334 -3.73 11.45 -4.27
CA VAL A 334 -4.35 10.49 -3.35
C VAL A 334 -3.76 10.63 -1.95
N SER A 335 -4.64 10.68 -0.95
CA SER A 335 -4.27 10.66 0.47
C SER A 335 -4.70 9.37 1.13
N ASN A 336 -3.76 8.66 1.77
CA ASN A 336 -3.97 7.35 2.40
C ASN A 336 -4.28 6.25 1.36
N LEU A 337 -3.23 5.57 0.91
CA LEU A 337 -3.30 4.45 -0.03
C LEU A 337 -2.55 3.24 0.53
N HIS A 338 -3.14 2.06 0.41
CA HIS A 338 -2.45 0.79 0.62
C HIS A 338 -2.54 -0.09 -0.62
N ILE A 339 -1.40 -0.58 -1.10
CA ILE A 339 -1.29 -1.63 -2.11
C ILE A 339 -0.61 -2.83 -1.46
N GLY A 340 -1.21 -4.02 -1.51
CA GLY A 340 -0.63 -5.18 -0.86
C GLY A 340 -1.40 -6.48 -1.06
N GLY A 341 -1.34 -7.36 -0.05
CA GLY A 341 -2.04 -8.65 -0.10
C GLY A 341 -1.49 -9.64 -1.12
N GLY A 342 -0.25 -9.45 -1.59
CA GLY A 342 0.40 -10.33 -2.57
C GLY A 342 0.05 -10.01 -4.03
N ILE A 343 -0.57 -8.87 -4.31
CA ILE A 343 -1.00 -8.51 -5.67
C ILE A 343 0.17 -8.47 -6.65
N THR A 344 -0.10 -8.93 -7.87
CA THR A 344 0.90 -8.98 -8.95
C THR A 344 0.54 -8.02 -10.08
N PHE A 345 1.51 -7.20 -10.49
CA PHE A 345 1.41 -6.34 -11.67
C PHE A 345 2.25 -6.91 -12.80
N ILE A 346 1.62 -7.10 -13.97
CA ILE A 346 2.28 -7.69 -15.15
C ILE A 346 1.96 -6.89 -16.42
N ASN A 347 2.87 -6.99 -17.38
CA ASN A 347 2.68 -6.58 -18.78
C ASN A 347 2.12 -5.16 -19.00
N PRO A 348 2.62 -4.11 -18.32
CA PRO A 348 2.15 -2.75 -18.58
C PRO A 348 2.49 -2.32 -20.01
N SER A 349 1.67 -1.46 -20.63
CA SER A 349 2.05 -0.82 -21.90
C SER A 349 3.23 0.14 -21.70
N MET A 350 3.36 0.78 -20.54
CA MET A 350 4.39 1.74 -20.15
C MET A 350 4.76 1.54 -18.66
N THR A 351 4.88 2.60 -17.85
CA THR A 351 5.13 2.55 -16.40
C THR A 351 4.05 1.72 -15.71
N THR A 352 4.44 0.94 -14.69
CA THR A 352 3.49 0.17 -13.89
C THR A 352 2.67 1.07 -12.96
N ILE A 353 3.28 1.64 -11.90
CA ILE A 353 2.57 2.54 -10.97
C ILE A 353 3.18 3.93 -11.07
N GLY A 354 2.37 4.93 -11.43
CA GLY A 354 2.72 6.34 -11.30
C GLY A 354 2.02 6.97 -10.09
N LEU A 355 2.77 7.48 -9.13
CA LEU A 355 2.30 8.25 -7.98
C LEU A 355 2.61 9.73 -8.19
N GLY A 356 1.60 10.59 -8.35
CA GLY A 356 1.78 12.05 -8.43
C GLY A 356 1.11 12.75 -7.26
N ASP A 357 1.80 13.66 -6.58
CA ASP A 357 1.20 14.52 -5.54
C ASP A 357 0.45 13.75 -4.44
N CYS A 358 0.89 12.52 -4.13
CA CYS A 358 0.25 11.62 -3.17
C CYS A 358 0.82 11.80 -1.76
N LYS A 359 0.03 11.42 -0.75
CA LYS A 359 0.42 11.46 0.66
C LYS A 359 0.01 10.19 1.38
N ASN A 360 0.89 9.68 2.25
CA ASN A 360 0.64 8.51 3.09
C ASN A 360 0.31 7.27 2.25
N VAL A 361 1.32 6.71 1.57
CA VAL A 361 1.16 5.53 0.73
C VAL A 361 1.96 4.37 1.31
N SER A 362 1.35 3.20 1.41
CA SER A 362 2.04 1.94 1.71
C SER A 362 1.91 0.96 0.53
N ILE A 363 3.03 0.37 0.13
CA ILE A 363 3.12 -0.68 -0.90
C ILE A 363 3.86 -1.84 -0.25
N ILE A 364 3.12 -2.86 0.18
CA ILE A 364 3.66 -3.91 1.05
C ILE A 364 3.45 -5.27 0.41
N SER A 365 4.53 -6.00 0.20
CA SER A 365 4.54 -7.36 -0.33
C SER A 365 3.77 -7.46 -1.65
N VAL A 366 4.18 -6.64 -2.61
CA VAL A 366 3.65 -6.55 -3.98
C VAL A 366 4.65 -7.17 -4.96
N ARG A 367 4.16 -7.76 -6.06
CA ARG A 367 4.98 -8.36 -7.12
C ARG A 367 4.93 -7.53 -8.39
N PHE A 368 6.08 -7.19 -8.94
CA PHE A 368 6.23 -6.59 -10.27
C PHE A 368 6.95 -7.59 -11.17
N GLN A 369 6.30 -8.01 -12.26
CA GLN A 369 6.86 -8.90 -13.27
C GLN A 369 6.65 -8.25 -14.64
N THR A 370 7.56 -7.35 -15.00
CA THR A 370 7.48 -6.48 -16.18
C THR A 370 8.77 -6.50 -17.01
N TYR A 371 9.76 -7.30 -16.63
CA TYR A 371 10.98 -7.50 -17.42
C TYR A 371 10.65 -8.06 -18.81
N ASN A 372 11.15 -7.54 -19.95
CA ASN A 372 12.10 -6.46 -20.17
C ASN A 372 11.42 -5.28 -20.91
N ILE A 373 10.25 -4.86 -20.43
CA ILE A 373 9.42 -3.83 -21.09
C ILE A 373 10.13 -2.48 -21.08
N ASN A 374 10.22 -1.84 -22.25
CA ASN A 374 10.76 -0.49 -22.38
C ASN A 374 9.88 0.54 -21.65
N ASN A 375 10.45 1.30 -20.70
CA ASN A 375 9.73 2.15 -19.75
C ASN A 375 8.75 1.36 -18.87
N GLY A 376 9.08 0.10 -18.58
CA GLY A 376 8.32 -0.82 -17.76
C GLY A 376 8.70 -0.74 -16.29
N ASP A 377 8.87 0.48 -15.78
CA ASP A 377 9.28 0.82 -14.42
C ASP A 377 8.29 0.22 -13.41
N GLY A 378 8.77 -0.11 -12.22
CA GLY A 378 7.92 -0.60 -11.14
C GLY A 378 7.07 0.53 -10.54
N ILE A 379 7.71 1.54 -9.97
CA ILE A 379 7.02 2.65 -9.30
C ILE A 379 7.71 3.98 -9.63
N ASP A 380 6.98 4.89 -10.26
CA ASP A 380 7.40 6.29 -10.46
C ASP A 380 6.78 7.17 -9.40
N ILE A 381 7.61 7.84 -8.60
CA ILE A 381 7.18 8.71 -7.52
C ILE A 381 7.45 10.18 -7.89
N GLY A 382 6.37 10.90 -8.15
CA GLY A 382 6.30 12.31 -8.46
C GLY A 382 5.75 13.13 -7.29
N ARG A 383 6.52 14.10 -6.77
CA ARG A 383 6.05 15.12 -5.80
C ARG A 383 5.18 14.58 -4.64
N SER A 384 5.48 13.39 -4.17
CA SER A 384 4.69 12.68 -3.16
C SER A 384 5.43 12.65 -1.82
N SER A 385 4.70 12.42 -0.73
CA SER A 385 5.28 12.40 0.62
C SER A 385 4.78 11.22 1.45
N ASN A 386 5.63 10.77 2.38
CA ASN A 386 5.33 9.64 3.29
C ASN A 386 4.95 8.36 2.53
N ILE A 387 5.88 7.87 1.70
CA ILE A 387 5.73 6.65 0.89
C ILE A 387 6.57 5.54 1.54
N GLN A 388 5.95 4.38 1.74
CA GLN A 388 6.57 3.20 2.34
C GLN A 388 6.47 2.01 1.37
N ILE A 389 7.60 1.44 0.98
CA ILE A 389 7.69 0.27 0.09
C ILE A 389 8.43 -0.83 0.85
N ILE A 390 7.74 -1.94 1.15
CA ILE A 390 8.24 -2.95 2.10
C ILE A 390 7.97 -4.35 1.56
N GLY A 391 8.98 -5.23 1.56
CA GLY A 391 8.78 -6.67 1.32
C GLY A 391 8.35 -7.06 -0.11
N SER A 392 8.41 -6.12 -1.06
CA SER A 392 7.98 -6.31 -2.46
C SER A 392 9.06 -6.96 -3.32
N PHE A 393 8.63 -7.66 -4.37
CA PHE A 393 9.49 -8.30 -5.38
C PHE A 393 9.44 -7.49 -6.69
N PHE A 394 10.62 -7.14 -7.22
CA PHE A 394 10.76 -6.39 -8.47
C PHE A 394 11.56 -7.20 -9.49
N ASP A 395 10.94 -7.46 -10.63
CA ASP A 395 11.56 -7.93 -11.86
C ASP A 395 11.04 -7.05 -13.00
N THR A 396 11.70 -5.91 -13.21
CA THR A 396 11.18 -4.79 -14.01
C THR A 396 11.95 -4.59 -15.30
N GLY A 397 11.27 -4.06 -16.32
CA GLY A 397 11.90 -3.76 -17.61
C GLY A 397 12.72 -2.47 -17.65
N ASP A 398 12.51 -1.62 -16.66
CA ASP A 398 13.21 -0.35 -16.44
C ASP A 398 13.46 -0.17 -14.93
N ASP A 399 13.58 1.06 -14.44
CA ASP A 399 13.76 1.36 -13.01
C ASP A 399 12.78 0.61 -12.10
N CYS A 400 13.27 -0.04 -11.04
CA CYS A 400 12.38 -0.67 -10.07
C CYS A 400 11.55 0.39 -9.32
N ILE A 401 12.22 1.46 -8.89
CA ILE A 401 11.63 2.62 -8.23
C ILE A 401 12.34 3.87 -8.76
N ALA A 402 11.60 4.74 -9.45
CA ALA A 402 12.09 6.03 -9.92
C ALA A 402 11.49 7.15 -9.06
N MET A 403 12.27 8.19 -8.78
CA MET A 403 11.81 9.37 -8.03
C MET A 403 12.12 10.64 -8.82
N GLY A 404 11.09 11.46 -9.04
CA GLY A 404 11.20 12.73 -9.77
C GLY A 404 10.37 13.83 -9.12
N THR A 405 10.86 15.07 -9.16
CA THR A 405 10.16 16.23 -8.56
C THR A 405 9.76 17.28 -9.59
N GLY A 406 9.77 16.93 -10.88
CA GLY A 406 9.58 17.84 -12.01
C GLY A 406 10.91 18.31 -12.61
N CYS A 407 10.86 19.14 -13.64
CA CYS A 407 12.04 19.67 -14.32
C CYS A 407 11.92 21.19 -14.56
N GLY A 408 13.06 21.88 -14.57
CA GLY A 408 13.13 23.32 -14.81
C GLY A 408 12.63 24.19 -13.65
N SER A 409 12.40 25.47 -13.92
CA SER A 409 12.01 26.48 -12.92
C SER A 409 10.68 26.20 -12.22
N ASN A 410 9.85 25.33 -12.80
CA ASN A 410 8.54 24.95 -12.27
C ASN A 410 8.57 23.59 -11.53
N ALA A 411 9.76 23.01 -11.32
CA ALA A 411 9.89 21.80 -10.51
C ALA A 411 9.31 22.03 -9.10
N GLY A 412 8.59 21.03 -8.59
CA GLY A 412 7.96 21.08 -7.27
C GLY A 412 6.67 21.91 -7.16
N GLN A 413 6.22 22.63 -8.19
CA GLN A 413 5.03 23.52 -8.09
C GLN A 413 3.67 22.81 -8.21
N GLY A 414 3.64 21.48 -8.39
CA GLY A 414 2.41 20.70 -8.59
C GLY A 414 1.86 20.81 -10.02
N LEU A 415 0.90 19.95 -10.37
CA LEU A 415 0.09 20.16 -11.59
C LEU A 415 -0.87 21.34 -11.33
N PRO A 416 -1.12 22.21 -12.33
CA PRO A 416 -2.07 23.29 -12.15
C PRO A 416 -3.47 22.72 -11.84
N SER A 417 -4.21 23.39 -10.96
CA SER A 417 -5.47 22.91 -10.37
C SER A 417 -6.62 22.69 -11.37
N ASN A 418 -6.45 23.14 -12.61
CA ASN A 418 -7.43 23.05 -13.69
C ASN A 418 -7.23 21.82 -14.61
N VAL A 419 -6.39 20.88 -14.22
CA VAL A 419 -5.94 19.78 -15.08
C VAL A 419 -6.83 18.53 -14.98
N TYR A 420 -7.88 18.48 -14.15
CA TYR A 420 -8.67 17.25 -13.98
C TYR A 420 -10.17 17.47 -13.90
#